data_AF-A4IDW8-F1
#
_entry.id   AF-A4IDW8-F1
#
_cell.length_a   1.000
_cell.length_b   1.000
_cell.length_c   1.000
_cell.angle_alpha   90.00
_cell.angle_beta   90.00
_cell.angle_gamma   90.00
#
_symmetry.space_group_name_H-M   'P 1'
#
loop_
_entity.id
_entity.type
_entity.pdbx_description
1 polymer ?
#
loop_
_entity_poly.entity_id
_entity_poly.type
_entity_poly.pdbx_seq_one_letter_code
_entity_poly.pdbx_strand_id
1 'polypeptide(L)'
;MAQAPSSPLSPRPSALLFLVTGIPAAGKSTFLVAAQRHVLQRDSISGEVPIFGGRCHGRICSVLELDKVLADLDAATVHEKDTAASAGERKFSPRLWRQATRRLLELTQSALRTCIEGTVNGDATENAVVPMIFVEDNMHYRSMRERYYQMCRTLEREEYSLQSPHEDPAAAVQSRQPLIVLFELRFATPLAVCLARNAQRGNPREGSGKEQARASAWVPPPVICSMDALFDHCYATADPVDHAAWAPCHWNGWQWTATTQPWGLLVHATQGGEADEICPAAMSETAACFFDVALQRPEAWDACQKQCQNIARSRLQRLRDDEQMDEATRLRRTAETVESHTHQLDLQLRGVVHAFLRQQNQQKAYGTDGAPTPQQAALFRRRIVVAKKEAAQQFKVQLRQLSTAKHERTDTDAIDLLGSGIDDFQESVVQQFQQHLLDLWRELEG
;
A
#
# COMPACT_ATOMS: atom_id res chain seq x y z
N MET A 1 46.02 -9.77 -26.54
CA MET A 1 45.16 -8.83 -25.79
C MET A 1 43.92 -9.59 -25.35
N ALA A 2 43.92 -10.12 -24.12
CA ALA A 2 42.70 -10.68 -23.56
C ALA A 2 41.77 -9.50 -23.26
N GLN A 3 40.64 -9.41 -23.96
CA GLN A 3 39.59 -8.45 -23.61
C GLN A 3 39.24 -8.71 -22.14
N ALA A 4 39.43 -7.69 -21.29
CA ALA A 4 38.92 -7.74 -19.94
C ALA A 4 37.42 -8.04 -20.04
N PRO A 5 36.88 -9.01 -19.30
CA PRO A 5 35.45 -9.30 -19.32
C PRO A 5 34.70 -8.00 -19.03
N SER A 6 33.87 -7.59 -19.99
CA SER A 6 32.92 -6.49 -19.83
C SER A 6 32.28 -6.65 -18.46
N SER A 7 32.43 -5.63 -17.62
CA SER A 7 31.88 -5.61 -16.27
C SER A 7 30.45 -6.14 -16.31
N PRO A 8 30.05 -7.07 -15.43
CA PRO A 8 28.70 -7.63 -15.47
C PRO A 8 27.72 -6.45 -15.43
N LEU A 9 26.89 -6.34 -16.48
CA LEU A 9 25.88 -5.30 -16.58
C LEU A 9 25.13 -5.25 -15.24
N SER A 10 25.12 -4.06 -14.63
CA SER A 10 24.38 -3.84 -13.39
C SER A 10 22.97 -4.38 -13.55
N PRO A 11 22.44 -5.16 -12.58
CA PRO A 11 21.16 -5.81 -12.73
C PRO A 11 20.08 -4.80 -13.14
N ARG A 12 19.41 -5.07 -14.26
CA ARG A 12 18.31 -4.23 -14.75
C ARG A 12 16.98 -4.74 -14.21
N PRO A 13 16.06 -3.84 -13.81
CA PRO A 13 14.72 -4.26 -13.41
C PRO A 13 13.95 -4.82 -14.61
N SER A 14 13.22 -5.91 -14.39
CA SER A 14 12.28 -6.48 -15.36
C SER A 14 10.90 -5.84 -15.26
N ALA A 15 10.58 -5.24 -14.11
CA ALA A 15 9.37 -4.46 -13.90
C ALA A 15 9.57 -3.48 -12.74
N LEU A 16 8.84 -2.36 -12.78
CA LEU A 16 8.68 -1.45 -11.65
C LEU A 16 7.25 -1.57 -11.12
N LEU A 17 7.12 -1.86 -9.83
CA LEU A 17 5.85 -1.79 -9.12
C LEU A 17 5.82 -0.53 -8.25
N PHE A 18 4.88 0.37 -8.52
CA PHE A 18 4.63 1.57 -7.73
C PHE A 18 3.39 1.38 -6.86
N LEU A 19 3.58 1.30 -5.55
CA LEU A 19 2.49 1.32 -4.58
C LEU A 19 2.14 2.79 -4.30
N VAL A 20 0.96 3.22 -4.75
CA VAL A 20 0.46 4.58 -4.52
C VAL A 20 -0.36 4.58 -3.24
N THR A 21 0.23 5.09 -2.16
CA THR A 21 -0.29 4.98 -0.79
C THR A 21 -0.69 6.33 -0.21
N GLY A 22 -1.54 6.31 0.82
CA GLY A 22 -2.06 7.50 1.49
C GLY A 22 -3.51 7.34 1.89
N ILE A 23 -3.98 8.08 2.89
CA ILE A 23 -5.34 7.98 3.39
C ILE A 23 -6.41 8.33 2.31
N PRO A 24 -7.69 7.97 2.52
CA PRO A 24 -8.74 8.36 1.59
C PRO A 24 -8.73 9.86 1.29
N ALA A 25 -9.00 10.22 0.03
CA ALA A 25 -8.99 11.60 -0.48
C ALA A 25 -7.62 12.32 -0.48
N ALA A 26 -6.51 11.61 -0.30
CA ALA A 26 -5.16 12.18 -0.43
C ALA A 26 -4.80 12.64 -1.87
N GLY A 27 -5.56 12.21 -2.90
CA GLY A 27 -5.35 12.62 -4.30
C GLY A 27 -4.73 11.55 -5.20
N LYS A 28 -4.63 10.31 -4.71
CA LYS A 28 -4.00 9.17 -5.39
C LYS A 28 -4.61 8.86 -6.76
N SER A 29 -5.92 8.64 -6.85
CA SER A 29 -6.60 8.35 -8.12
C SER A 29 -6.49 9.51 -9.12
N THR A 30 -6.57 10.76 -8.63
CA THR A 30 -6.37 11.95 -9.48
C THR A 30 -4.95 12.03 -10.04
N PHE A 31 -3.94 11.70 -9.22
CA PHE A 31 -2.56 11.58 -9.69
C PHE A 31 -2.42 10.49 -10.74
N LEU A 32 -3.03 9.32 -10.57
CA LEU A 32 -2.94 8.22 -11.54
C LEU A 32 -3.54 8.58 -12.90
N VAL A 33 -4.71 9.23 -12.90
CA VAL A 33 -5.31 9.76 -14.13
C VAL A 33 -4.39 10.79 -14.79
N ALA A 34 -3.79 11.68 -13.99
CA ALA A 34 -2.83 12.67 -14.50
C ALA A 34 -1.55 12.03 -15.04
N ALA A 35 -1.04 10.97 -14.40
CA ALA A 35 0.14 10.21 -14.81
C ALA A 35 -0.09 9.52 -16.16
N GLN A 36 -1.22 8.82 -16.32
CA GLN A 36 -1.60 8.22 -17.60
C GLN A 36 -1.70 9.26 -18.70
N ARG A 37 -2.37 10.40 -18.43
CA ARG A 37 -2.49 11.49 -19.39
C ARG A 37 -1.13 12.07 -19.77
N HIS A 38 -0.25 12.30 -18.82
CA HIS A 38 1.09 12.85 -19.06
C HIS A 38 1.91 11.95 -19.99
N VAL A 39 1.90 10.63 -19.75
CA VAL A 39 2.60 9.66 -20.60
C VAL A 39 2.04 9.65 -22.02
N LEU A 40 0.72 9.57 -22.17
CA LEU A 40 0.05 9.55 -23.48
C LEU A 40 0.24 10.86 -24.27
N GLN A 41 0.38 12.00 -23.60
CA GLN A 41 0.63 13.30 -24.24
C GLN A 41 2.08 13.42 -24.74
N ARG A 42 3.04 12.74 -24.12
CA ARG A 42 4.44 12.77 -24.55
C ARG A 42 4.71 11.84 -25.72
N ASP A 43 4.25 10.61 -25.61
CA ASP A 43 4.37 9.64 -26.68
C ASP A 43 3.05 8.89 -26.85
N SER A 44 2.24 9.41 -27.77
CA SER A 44 0.95 8.81 -28.10
C SER A 44 1.05 7.46 -28.80
N ILE A 45 2.22 7.09 -29.32
CA ILE A 45 2.43 5.89 -30.13
C ILE A 45 2.97 4.75 -29.26
N SER A 46 4.08 4.97 -28.57
CA SER A 46 4.72 3.93 -27.75
C SER A 46 4.22 3.91 -26.30
N GLY A 47 3.75 5.06 -25.79
CA GLY A 47 3.43 5.24 -24.37
C GLY A 47 4.66 5.15 -23.45
N GLU A 48 5.85 5.40 -23.99
CA GLU A 48 7.11 5.35 -23.25
C GLU A 48 7.50 6.71 -22.67
N VAL A 49 8.16 6.69 -21.51
CA VAL A 49 8.76 7.88 -20.90
C VAL A 49 10.19 7.58 -20.46
N PRO A 50 11.15 8.50 -20.65
CA PRO A 50 12.49 8.32 -20.10
C PRO A 50 12.39 8.26 -18.58
N ILE A 51 13.19 7.38 -17.96
CA ILE A 51 13.32 7.26 -16.51
C ILE A 51 14.79 7.17 -16.14
N PHE A 52 15.12 7.48 -14.88
CA PHE A 52 16.47 7.37 -14.32
C PHE A 52 17.52 8.20 -15.06
N GLY A 53 17.16 9.40 -15.50
CA GLY A 53 18.04 10.30 -16.25
C GLY A 53 18.26 9.86 -17.69
N GLY A 54 17.24 9.21 -18.30
CA GLY A 54 17.30 8.68 -19.66
C GLY A 54 18.06 7.35 -19.80
N ARG A 55 18.44 6.70 -18.69
CA ARG A 55 19.14 5.40 -18.73
C ARG A 55 18.23 4.26 -19.19
N CYS A 56 16.92 4.40 -18.98
CA CYS A 56 15.91 3.45 -19.43
C CYS A 56 14.67 4.21 -19.90
N HIS A 57 13.80 3.51 -20.63
CA HIS A 57 12.43 3.95 -20.90
C HIS A 57 11.48 3.14 -20.04
N GLY A 58 10.45 3.78 -19.49
CA GLY A 58 9.38 3.13 -18.74
C GLY A 58 8.08 3.20 -19.53
N ARG A 59 7.23 2.17 -19.41
CA ARG A 59 5.87 2.17 -20.00
C ARG A 59 4.84 1.80 -18.95
N ILE A 60 3.77 2.57 -18.81
CA ILE A 60 2.65 2.20 -17.92
C ILE A 60 1.91 1.02 -18.54
N CYS A 61 2.06 -0.17 -17.95
CA CYS A 61 1.38 -1.38 -18.41
C CYS A 61 0.03 -1.58 -17.71
N SER A 62 -0.08 -1.18 -16.45
CA SER A 62 -1.31 -1.34 -15.67
C SER A 62 -1.44 -0.29 -14.58
N VAL A 63 -2.68 0.15 -14.35
CA VAL A 63 -3.08 1.01 -13.23
C VAL A 63 -4.25 0.33 -12.54
N LEU A 64 -4.00 -0.16 -11.33
CA LEU A 64 -4.94 -0.95 -10.56
C LEU A 64 -5.42 -0.13 -9.37
N GLU A 65 -6.72 0.19 -9.30
CA GLU A 65 -7.27 1.09 -8.28
C GLU A 65 -8.26 0.36 -7.37
N LEU A 66 -8.04 0.40 -6.06
CA LEU A 66 -8.95 -0.22 -5.08
C LEU A 66 -10.40 0.24 -5.25
N ASP A 67 -10.63 1.53 -5.49
CA ASP A 67 -11.98 2.08 -5.65
C ASP A 67 -12.70 1.50 -6.88
N LYS A 68 -11.97 1.19 -7.96
CA LYS A 68 -12.53 0.48 -9.12
C LYS A 68 -12.88 -0.96 -8.77
N VAL A 69 -11.99 -1.67 -8.09
CA VAL A 69 -12.25 -3.07 -7.66
C VAL A 69 -13.44 -3.14 -6.69
N LEU A 70 -13.55 -2.18 -5.76
CA LEU A 70 -14.70 -2.05 -4.87
C LEU A 70 -16.00 -1.87 -5.66
N ALA A 71 -16.01 -0.96 -6.64
CA ALA A 71 -17.18 -0.71 -7.47
C ALA A 71 -17.59 -1.92 -8.30
N ASP A 72 -16.61 -2.64 -8.86
CA ASP A 72 -16.85 -3.84 -9.67
C ASP A 72 -17.42 -4.99 -8.82
N LEU A 73 -16.88 -5.20 -7.62
CA LEU A 73 -17.40 -6.21 -6.68
C LEU A 73 -18.79 -5.86 -6.18
N ASP A 74 -19.05 -4.59 -5.85
CA ASP A 74 -20.37 -4.12 -5.41
C ASP A 74 -21.40 -4.35 -6.52
N ALA A 75 -21.09 -3.95 -7.75
CA ALA A 75 -21.94 -4.17 -8.92
C ALA A 75 -22.23 -5.67 -9.16
N ALA A 76 -21.22 -6.53 -9.03
CA ALA A 76 -21.40 -7.98 -9.15
C ALA A 76 -22.36 -8.54 -8.08
N THR A 77 -22.28 -8.05 -6.85
CA THR A 77 -23.17 -8.51 -5.76
C THR A 77 -24.62 -8.02 -5.88
N VAL A 78 -24.84 -6.81 -6.42
CA VAL A 78 -26.19 -6.28 -6.67
C VAL A 78 -26.89 -7.06 -7.79
N HIS A 79 -26.15 -7.55 -8.79
CA HIS A 79 -26.71 -8.42 -9.82
C HIS A 79 -27.18 -9.79 -9.29
N GLU A 80 -26.65 -10.26 -8.16
CA GLU A 80 -27.05 -11.53 -7.54
C GLU A 80 -28.25 -11.39 -6.57
N LYS A 81 -28.54 -10.19 -6.07
CA LYS A 81 -29.63 -9.95 -5.09
C LYS A 81 -30.53 -8.81 -5.55
N ASP A 82 -31.73 -9.18 -6.03
CA ASP A 82 -32.89 -8.33 -6.39
C ASP A 82 -32.67 -6.80 -6.47
N THR A 83 -32.79 -6.28 -7.70
CA THR A 83 -32.64 -4.87 -8.13
C THR A 83 -33.52 -3.81 -7.43
N ALA A 84 -34.34 -4.16 -6.45
CA ALA A 84 -35.31 -3.25 -5.84
C ALA A 84 -34.92 -2.67 -4.47
N ALA A 85 -33.88 -3.19 -3.81
CA ALA A 85 -33.48 -2.71 -2.48
C ALA A 85 -32.04 -2.15 -2.49
N SER A 86 -31.88 -0.92 -1.99
CA SER A 86 -30.62 -0.24 -1.65
C SER A 86 -29.88 0.59 -2.73
N ALA A 87 -30.59 1.57 -3.31
CA ALA A 87 -29.94 2.85 -3.65
C ALA A 87 -29.62 3.71 -2.38
N GLY A 88 -30.10 3.28 -1.21
CA GLY A 88 -29.89 3.96 0.07
C GLY A 88 -28.49 3.67 0.60
N GLU A 89 -27.68 4.72 0.72
CA GLU A 89 -26.36 4.79 1.35
C GLU A 89 -25.44 3.60 1.06
N ARG A 90 -24.44 3.79 0.20
CA ARG A 90 -23.30 2.86 0.11
C ARG A 90 -22.63 2.74 1.48
N LYS A 91 -23.09 1.79 2.29
CA LYS A 91 -22.56 1.57 3.62
C LYS A 91 -21.14 1.04 3.47
N PHE A 92 -20.20 1.68 4.14
CA PHE A 92 -18.87 1.14 4.35
C PHE A 92 -18.98 -0.32 4.82
N SER A 93 -18.34 -1.23 4.08
CA SER A 93 -18.37 -2.68 4.33
C SER A 93 -16.94 -3.21 4.43
N PRO A 94 -16.46 -3.53 5.64
CA PRO A 94 -15.12 -4.10 5.82
C PRO A 94 -14.93 -5.43 5.09
N ARG A 95 -16.01 -6.21 4.95
CA ARG A 95 -15.96 -7.47 4.20
C ARG A 95 -15.70 -7.20 2.71
N LEU A 96 -16.41 -6.23 2.12
CA LEU A 96 -16.22 -5.85 0.73
C LEU A 96 -14.81 -5.28 0.51
N TRP A 97 -14.33 -4.44 1.44
CA TRP A 97 -12.97 -3.91 1.41
C TRP A 97 -11.92 -5.01 1.44
N ARG A 98 -12.01 -6.00 2.34
CA ARG A 98 -11.08 -7.14 2.35
C ARG A 98 -11.11 -7.93 1.05
N GLN A 99 -12.29 -8.15 0.49
CA GLN A 99 -12.42 -8.85 -0.79
C GLN A 99 -11.79 -8.04 -1.93
N ALA A 100 -11.99 -6.73 -1.95
CA ALA A 100 -11.38 -5.84 -2.93
C ALA A 100 -9.86 -5.78 -2.81
N THR A 101 -9.30 -5.68 -1.60
CA THR A 101 -7.85 -5.69 -1.37
C THR A 101 -7.23 -7.03 -1.81
N ARG A 102 -7.86 -8.17 -1.51
CA ARG A 102 -7.40 -9.48 -1.99
C ARG A 102 -7.44 -9.56 -3.52
N ARG A 103 -8.54 -9.12 -4.11
CA ARG A 103 -8.70 -9.10 -5.57
C ARG A 103 -7.67 -8.17 -6.23
N LEU A 104 -7.37 -7.04 -5.63
CA LEU A 104 -6.34 -6.11 -6.09
C LEU A 104 -4.95 -6.75 -6.08
N LEU A 105 -4.63 -7.52 -5.03
CA LEU A 105 -3.39 -8.29 -4.94
C LEU A 105 -3.28 -9.33 -6.06
N GLU A 106 -4.35 -10.11 -6.30
CA GLU A 106 -4.41 -11.08 -7.41
C GLU A 106 -4.22 -10.43 -8.79
N LEU A 107 -4.91 -9.30 -9.04
CA LEU A 107 -4.77 -8.54 -10.27
C LEU A 107 -3.34 -8.02 -10.45
N THR A 108 -2.71 -7.60 -9.37
CA THR A 108 -1.31 -7.15 -9.39
C THR A 108 -0.37 -8.31 -9.71
N GLN A 109 -0.58 -9.48 -9.09
CA GLN A 109 0.19 -10.69 -9.38
C GLN A 109 0.09 -11.07 -10.85
N SER A 110 -1.14 -11.06 -11.40
CA SER A 110 -1.38 -11.36 -12.82
C SER A 110 -0.66 -10.37 -13.73
N ALA A 111 -0.75 -9.06 -13.44
CA ALA A 111 -0.10 -8.03 -14.24
C ALA A 111 1.44 -8.18 -14.22
N LEU A 112 2.01 -8.51 -13.06
CA LEU A 112 3.45 -8.74 -12.93
C LEU A 112 3.91 -9.97 -13.73
N ARG A 113 3.17 -11.10 -13.66
CA ARG A 113 3.48 -12.29 -14.46
C ARG A 113 3.52 -11.98 -15.95
N THR A 114 2.51 -11.30 -16.47
CA THR A 114 2.47 -10.87 -17.88
C THR A 114 3.67 -9.99 -18.25
N CYS A 115 4.10 -9.10 -17.35
CA CYS A 115 5.28 -8.26 -17.60
C CYS A 115 6.58 -9.07 -17.64
N ILE A 116 6.73 -10.05 -16.74
CA ILE A 116 7.91 -10.92 -16.69
C ILE A 116 7.99 -11.78 -17.94
N GLU A 117 6.90 -12.46 -18.31
CA GLU A 117 6.80 -13.29 -19.52
C GLU A 117 7.15 -12.47 -20.77
N GLY A 118 6.62 -11.24 -20.89
CA GLY A 118 6.92 -10.36 -22.02
C GLY A 118 8.38 -9.89 -22.07
N THR A 119 9.05 -9.75 -20.92
CA THR A 119 10.45 -9.28 -20.84
C THR A 119 11.44 -10.41 -21.07
N VAL A 120 11.15 -11.62 -20.56
CA VAL A 120 11.99 -12.81 -20.72
C VAL A 120 12.02 -13.26 -22.19
N ASN A 121 10.88 -13.16 -22.89
CA ASN A 121 10.76 -13.52 -24.30
C ASN A 121 11.27 -12.43 -25.27
N GLY A 122 11.52 -11.21 -24.80
CA GLY A 122 12.02 -10.11 -25.61
C GLY A 122 13.55 -10.10 -25.72
N ASP A 123 14.09 -9.80 -26.90
CA ASP A 123 15.51 -9.50 -27.09
C ASP A 123 15.85 -8.20 -26.35
N ALA A 124 16.25 -8.31 -25.08
CA ALA A 124 16.68 -7.19 -24.25
C ALA A 124 17.92 -6.51 -24.85
N THR A 125 17.70 -5.57 -25.76
CA THR A 125 18.70 -4.59 -26.20
C THR A 125 18.90 -3.54 -25.12
N GLU A 126 19.97 -2.75 -25.22
CA GLU A 126 20.30 -1.69 -24.26
C GLU A 126 19.16 -0.66 -24.07
N ASN A 127 18.22 -0.57 -25.01
CA ASN A 127 17.01 0.28 -24.99
C ASN A 127 15.76 -0.40 -24.39
N ALA A 128 15.91 -1.45 -23.57
CA ALA A 128 14.78 -2.17 -23.00
C ALA A 128 13.78 -1.24 -22.27
N VAL A 129 12.52 -1.32 -22.69
CA VAL A 129 11.38 -0.66 -22.05
C VAL A 129 11.02 -1.41 -20.79
N VAL A 130 11.07 -0.73 -19.64
CA VAL A 130 10.73 -1.30 -18.35
C VAL A 130 9.23 -1.14 -18.11
N PRO A 131 8.46 -2.23 -17.96
CA PRO A 131 7.05 -2.15 -17.65
C PRO A 131 6.84 -1.59 -16.23
N MET A 132 5.93 -0.63 -16.11
CA MET A 132 5.54 0.01 -14.87
C MET A 132 4.10 -0.35 -14.53
N ILE A 133 3.88 -0.83 -13.31
CA ILE A 133 2.56 -1.12 -12.76
C ILE A 133 2.32 -0.20 -11.58
N PHE A 134 1.18 0.47 -11.56
CA PHE A 134 0.75 1.30 -10.44
C PHE A 134 -0.41 0.61 -9.71
N VAL A 135 -0.30 0.55 -8.38
CA VAL A 135 -1.32 -0.03 -7.51
C VAL A 135 -1.76 1.02 -6.50
N GLU A 136 -3.02 1.42 -6.57
CA GLU A 136 -3.65 2.35 -5.65
C GLU A 136 -4.41 1.59 -4.55
N ASP A 137 -3.97 1.78 -3.32
CA ASP A 137 -4.73 1.41 -2.12
C ASP A 137 -4.32 2.40 -1.02
N ASN A 138 -5.14 2.53 0.03
CA ASN A 138 -4.78 3.33 1.18
C ASN A 138 -3.53 2.80 1.89
N MET A 139 -3.35 1.46 1.93
CA MET A 139 -2.18 0.74 2.47
C MET A 139 -1.59 1.35 3.78
N HIS A 140 -2.47 1.68 4.73
CA HIS A 140 -2.07 2.38 5.95
C HIS A 140 -1.26 1.49 6.92
N TYR A 141 -1.33 0.16 6.78
CA TYR A 141 -0.45 -0.75 7.49
C TYR A 141 0.83 -1.05 6.70
N ARG A 142 1.95 -1.25 7.42
CA ARG A 142 3.17 -1.82 6.84
C ARG A 142 2.92 -3.19 6.22
N SER A 143 2.19 -4.06 6.89
CA SER A 143 1.88 -5.41 6.40
C SER A 143 1.17 -5.41 5.05
N MET A 144 0.23 -4.47 4.82
CA MET A 144 -0.42 -4.32 3.51
C MET A 144 0.58 -4.08 2.38
N ARG A 145 1.60 -3.23 2.61
CA ARG A 145 2.67 -2.96 1.64
C ARG A 145 3.62 -4.14 1.51
N GLU A 146 3.94 -4.78 2.64
CA GLU A 146 4.83 -5.94 2.69
C GLU A 146 4.27 -7.14 1.90
N ARG A 147 2.94 -7.34 1.85
CA ARG A 147 2.32 -8.35 0.97
C ARG A 147 2.73 -8.19 -0.49
N TYR A 148 2.76 -6.98 -1.01
CA TYR A 148 3.18 -6.72 -2.39
C TYR A 148 4.67 -7.02 -2.57
N TYR A 149 5.50 -6.63 -1.60
CA TYR A 149 6.92 -6.95 -1.61
C TYR A 149 7.18 -8.46 -1.62
N GLN A 150 6.50 -9.21 -0.74
CA GLN A 150 6.58 -10.65 -0.65
C GLN A 150 6.11 -11.32 -1.93
N MET A 151 4.96 -10.89 -2.49
CA MET A 151 4.47 -11.37 -3.78
C MET A 151 5.51 -11.17 -4.89
N CYS A 152 6.16 -10.00 -4.96
CA CYS A 152 7.26 -9.80 -5.91
C CYS A 152 8.40 -10.79 -5.69
N ARG A 153 8.81 -11.02 -4.43
CA ARG A 153 9.88 -12.00 -4.13
C ARG A 153 9.49 -13.42 -4.49
N THR A 154 8.22 -13.80 -4.30
CA THR A 154 7.69 -15.12 -4.65
C THR A 154 7.70 -15.33 -6.15
N LEU A 155 7.17 -14.37 -6.93
CA LEU A 155 7.17 -14.46 -8.39
C LEU A 155 8.58 -14.60 -8.97
N GLU A 156 9.53 -13.83 -8.45
CA GLU A 156 10.91 -13.94 -8.88
C GLU A 156 11.55 -15.30 -8.56
N ARG A 157 11.15 -15.93 -7.45
CA ARG A 157 11.61 -17.27 -7.06
C ARG A 157 11.00 -18.34 -7.97
N GLU A 158 9.70 -18.25 -8.26
CA GLU A 158 8.99 -19.15 -9.18
C GLU A 158 9.70 -19.19 -10.54
N GLU A 159 10.00 -18.03 -11.11
CA GLU A 159 10.67 -17.91 -12.41
C GLU A 159 12.12 -18.41 -12.41
N TYR A 160 12.86 -18.16 -11.33
CA TYR A 160 14.22 -18.71 -11.19
C TYR A 160 14.22 -20.24 -11.19
N SER A 161 13.27 -20.87 -10.47
CA SER A 161 13.14 -22.32 -10.41
C SER A 161 12.75 -22.94 -11.76
N LEU A 162 12.00 -22.22 -12.60
CA LEU A 162 11.63 -22.69 -13.94
C LEU A 162 12.82 -22.69 -14.93
N GLN A 163 13.79 -21.80 -14.74
CA GLN A 163 14.94 -21.66 -15.66
C GLN A 163 16.09 -22.65 -15.40
N SER A 164 16.13 -23.35 -14.26
CA SER A 164 17.30 -24.13 -13.82
C SER A 164 17.02 -25.62 -13.55
N PRO A 165 17.23 -26.52 -14.53
CA PRO A 165 17.65 -27.88 -14.21
C PRO A 165 19.12 -28.23 -14.54
N HIS A 166 19.87 -27.43 -15.31
CA HIS A 166 21.11 -27.94 -15.92
C HIS A 166 22.33 -27.00 -16.05
N GLU A 167 22.35 -25.81 -15.46
CA GLU A 167 23.53 -24.93 -15.51
C GLU A 167 24.21 -24.75 -14.15
N ASP A 168 25.54 -24.71 -14.19
CA ASP A 168 26.42 -24.39 -13.07
C ASP A 168 25.87 -23.16 -12.31
N PRO A 169 25.62 -23.22 -10.99
CA PRO A 169 25.04 -22.10 -10.24
C PRO A 169 25.84 -20.80 -10.38
N ALA A 170 27.14 -20.85 -10.69
CA ALA A 170 27.93 -19.66 -10.99
C ALA A 170 27.63 -19.05 -12.38
N ALA A 171 27.28 -19.87 -13.37
CA ALA A 171 26.87 -19.45 -14.72
C ALA A 171 25.39 -19.01 -14.76
N ALA A 172 24.51 -19.70 -14.03
CA ALA A 172 23.09 -19.37 -13.91
C ALA A 172 22.84 -18.01 -13.20
N VAL A 173 23.81 -17.48 -12.46
CA VAL A 173 23.74 -16.11 -11.91
C VAL A 173 23.86 -15.05 -13.01
N GLN A 174 24.39 -15.39 -14.19
CA GLN A 174 24.45 -14.50 -15.36
C GLN A 174 23.19 -14.59 -16.24
N SER A 175 22.32 -15.58 -16.04
CA SER A 175 21.07 -15.68 -16.78
C SER A 175 20.11 -14.54 -16.39
N ARG A 176 19.24 -14.14 -17.32
CA ARG A 176 18.31 -13.00 -17.20
C ARG A 176 17.27 -13.25 -16.11
N GLN A 177 17.66 -13.08 -14.85
CA GLN A 177 16.75 -13.26 -13.72
C GLN A 177 15.77 -12.08 -13.64
N PRO A 178 14.47 -12.34 -13.45
CA PRO A 178 13.53 -11.26 -13.26
C PRO A 178 13.81 -10.54 -11.94
N LEU A 179 13.92 -9.21 -12.03
CA LEU A 179 14.07 -8.32 -10.88
C LEU A 179 12.93 -7.32 -10.89
N ILE A 180 11.98 -7.51 -9.98
CA ILE A 180 10.87 -6.59 -9.79
C ILE A 180 11.32 -5.57 -8.75
N VAL A 181 11.39 -4.30 -9.11
CA VAL A 181 11.74 -3.21 -8.18
C VAL A 181 10.45 -2.59 -7.65
N LEU A 182 10.39 -2.43 -6.33
CA LEU A 182 9.22 -1.89 -5.64
C LEU A 182 9.54 -0.47 -5.16
N PHE A 183 8.63 0.45 -5.47
CA PHE A 183 8.62 1.81 -4.94
C PHE A 183 7.30 2.10 -4.24
N GLU A 184 7.36 2.82 -3.13
CA GLU A 184 6.19 3.41 -2.49
C GLU A 184 6.11 4.89 -2.84
N LEU A 185 5.00 5.30 -3.47
CA LEU A 185 4.64 6.69 -3.75
C LEU A 185 3.61 7.13 -2.72
N ARG A 186 4.08 7.78 -1.66
CA ARG A 186 3.24 8.13 -0.52
C ARG A 186 2.71 9.55 -0.62
N PHE A 187 1.39 9.70 -0.57
CA PHE A 187 0.72 10.99 -0.46
C PHE A 187 0.59 11.38 1.01
N ALA A 188 1.48 12.25 1.50
CA ALA A 188 1.46 12.80 2.85
C ALA A 188 0.53 14.02 2.93
N THR A 189 -0.70 13.88 2.42
CA THR A 189 -1.68 14.97 2.45
C THR A 189 -2.24 15.15 3.86
N PRO A 190 -2.25 16.38 4.42
CA PRO A 190 -2.73 16.62 5.77
C PRO A 190 -4.15 16.09 5.99
N LEU A 191 -4.40 15.46 7.15
CA LEU A 191 -5.70 14.89 7.52
C LEU A 191 -6.86 15.88 7.30
N ALA A 192 -6.68 17.15 7.69
CA ALA A 192 -7.70 18.19 7.52
C ALA A 192 -8.11 18.38 6.04
N VAL A 193 -7.14 18.34 5.13
CA VAL A 193 -7.39 18.47 3.67
C VAL A 193 -8.11 17.22 3.16
N CYS A 194 -7.70 16.03 3.59
CA CYS A 194 -8.36 14.77 3.24
C CYS A 194 -9.82 14.73 3.72
N LEU A 195 -10.09 15.18 4.94
CA LEU A 195 -11.44 15.29 5.48
C LEU A 195 -12.30 16.28 4.68
N ALA A 196 -11.76 17.45 4.34
CA ALA A 196 -12.46 18.46 3.55
C ALA A 196 -12.81 17.94 2.13
N ARG A 197 -11.85 17.29 1.46
CA ARG A 197 -12.07 16.66 0.15
C ARG A 197 -13.07 15.51 0.24
N ASN A 198 -13.02 14.71 1.31
CA ASN A 198 -13.95 13.62 1.51
C ASN A 198 -15.38 14.10 1.78
N ALA A 199 -15.56 15.20 2.51
CA ALA A 199 -16.88 15.81 2.73
C ALA A 199 -17.55 16.20 1.40
N GLN A 200 -16.77 16.66 0.40
CA GLN A 200 -17.28 16.97 -0.94
C GLN A 200 -17.80 15.73 -1.70
N ARG A 201 -17.36 14.51 -1.32
CA ARG A 201 -17.84 13.25 -1.91
C ARG A 201 -19.21 12.82 -1.38
N GLY A 202 -19.56 13.23 -0.16
CA GLY A 202 -20.82 12.84 0.49
C GLY A 202 -22.05 13.55 -0.08
N ASN A 203 -21.85 14.73 -0.67
CA ASN A 203 -22.88 15.52 -1.34
C ASN A 203 -22.59 15.59 -2.85
N PRO A 204 -22.85 14.53 -3.64
CA PRO A 204 -22.83 14.68 -5.08
C PRO A 204 -23.92 15.70 -5.44
N ARG A 205 -23.51 16.91 -5.87
CA ARG A 205 -24.45 17.86 -6.49
C ARG A 205 -25.20 17.09 -7.57
N GLU A 206 -26.54 17.13 -7.52
CA GLU A 206 -27.39 16.54 -8.57
C GLU A 206 -26.86 16.95 -9.94
N GLY A 207 -26.40 15.99 -10.73
CA GLY A 207 -25.88 16.23 -12.08
C GLY A 207 -24.42 15.84 -12.33
N SER A 208 -23.62 15.48 -11.32
CA SER A 208 -22.33 14.82 -11.59
C SER A 208 -22.59 13.38 -12.03
N GLY A 209 -22.20 13.06 -13.27
CA GLY A 209 -22.50 11.78 -13.91
C GLY A 209 -22.07 10.56 -13.08
N LYS A 210 -22.65 9.39 -13.39
CA LYS A 210 -22.33 8.09 -12.77
C LYS A 210 -20.81 7.82 -12.62
N GLU A 211 -19.98 8.43 -13.46
CA GLU A 211 -18.51 8.37 -13.39
C GLU A 211 -17.93 9.04 -12.14
N GLN A 212 -18.49 10.16 -11.66
CA GLN A 212 -17.99 10.87 -10.48
C GLN A 212 -18.38 10.14 -9.18
N ALA A 213 -19.54 9.49 -9.17
CA ALA A 213 -19.95 8.58 -8.10
C ALA A 213 -19.11 7.28 -8.08
N ARG A 214 -18.47 6.88 -9.19
CA ARG A 214 -17.52 5.76 -9.23
C ARG A 214 -16.12 6.16 -8.74
N ALA A 215 -15.71 7.40 -8.98
CA ALA A 215 -14.32 7.83 -8.81
C ALA A 215 -13.82 7.90 -7.35
N SER A 216 -14.70 7.82 -6.35
CA SER A 216 -14.29 7.51 -4.97
C SER A 216 -15.49 7.36 -4.05
N ALA A 217 -15.59 6.24 -3.34
CA ALA A 217 -16.60 6.09 -2.31
C ALA A 217 -16.37 7.10 -1.18
N TRP A 218 -17.45 7.71 -0.68
CA TRP A 218 -17.37 8.49 0.56
C TRP A 218 -16.99 7.54 1.71
N VAL A 219 -16.02 7.97 2.52
CA VAL A 219 -15.56 7.21 3.70
C VAL A 219 -15.95 7.99 4.95
N PRO A 220 -16.52 7.37 6.00
CA PRO A 220 -16.86 8.10 7.22
C PRO A 220 -15.64 8.81 7.83
N PRO A 221 -15.75 10.09 8.24
CA PRO A 221 -14.66 10.83 8.88
C PRO A 221 -13.91 10.08 10.00
N PRO A 222 -14.58 9.42 10.98
CA PRO A 222 -13.85 8.69 12.02
C PRO A 222 -13.02 7.52 11.49
N VAL A 223 -13.38 6.93 10.34
CA VAL A 223 -12.56 5.90 9.68
C VAL A 223 -11.31 6.53 9.08
N ILE A 224 -11.44 7.67 8.41
CA ILE A 224 -10.28 8.40 7.84
C ILE A 224 -9.32 8.78 8.96
N CYS A 225 -9.82 9.37 10.06
CA CYS A 225 -9.01 9.71 11.23
C CYS A 225 -8.34 8.47 11.85
N SER A 226 -9.02 7.33 11.85
CA SER A 226 -8.43 6.08 12.34
C SER A 226 -7.35 5.56 11.40
N MET A 227 -7.56 5.60 10.08
CA MET A 227 -6.55 5.20 9.10
C MET A 227 -5.30 6.09 9.17
N ASP A 228 -5.49 7.40 9.35
CA ASP A 228 -4.41 8.36 9.56
C ASP A 228 -3.60 8.05 10.83
N ALA A 229 -4.28 7.82 11.95
CA ALA A 229 -3.63 7.48 13.21
C ALA A 229 -2.88 6.13 13.19
N LEU A 230 -3.26 5.22 12.28
CA LEU A 230 -2.61 3.93 12.09
C LEU A 230 -1.57 3.93 10.97
N PHE A 231 -1.42 5.03 10.25
CA PHE A 231 -0.57 5.09 9.08
C PHE A 231 0.89 4.95 9.49
N ASP A 232 1.51 3.81 9.17
CA ASP A 232 2.92 3.60 9.53
C ASP A 232 3.83 4.41 8.59
N HIS A 233 4.54 5.37 9.19
CA HIS A 233 5.43 6.29 8.51
C HIS A 233 6.77 5.68 8.08
N CYS A 234 7.22 4.57 8.68
CA CYS A 234 8.41 3.81 8.26
C CYS A 234 9.72 4.61 7.99
N TYR A 235 9.89 5.82 8.53
CA TYR A 235 11.09 6.63 8.31
C TYR A 235 12.30 6.02 9.02
N ALA A 236 13.48 6.08 8.39
CA ALA A 236 14.72 5.51 8.95
C ALA A 236 15.28 6.32 10.14
N THR A 237 15.05 7.62 10.16
CA THR A 237 15.50 8.52 11.23
C THR A 237 14.33 8.96 12.08
N ALA A 238 14.47 8.80 13.40
CA ALA A 238 13.57 9.33 14.40
C ALA A 238 13.80 10.82 14.69
N ASP A 239 14.59 11.51 13.85
CA ASP A 239 14.54 12.96 13.87
C ASP A 239 13.07 13.34 13.62
N PRO A 240 12.39 13.99 14.59
CA PRO A 240 11.08 14.56 14.34
C PRO A 240 11.34 15.58 13.25
N VAL A 241 11.12 15.11 12.04
CA VAL A 241 11.40 15.79 10.80
C VAL A 241 10.82 17.17 10.96
N ASP A 242 11.71 18.14 11.16
CA ASP A 242 11.30 19.51 11.37
C ASP A 242 10.51 19.88 10.12
N HIS A 243 9.19 19.96 10.23
CA HIS A 243 8.33 20.28 9.10
C HIS A 243 8.70 21.65 8.51
N ALA A 244 9.52 22.44 9.22
CA ALA A 244 10.14 23.67 8.72
C ALA A 244 11.34 23.43 7.79
N ALA A 245 12.13 22.35 7.97
CA ALA A 245 13.24 22.00 7.06
C ALA A 245 12.75 21.43 5.72
N TRP A 246 11.45 21.18 5.59
CA TRP A 246 10.76 20.84 4.35
C TRP A 246 10.42 22.09 3.56
N ALA A 247 11.37 23.01 3.38
CA ALA A 247 11.24 23.98 2.30
C ALA A 247 11.18 23.12 1.02
N PRO A 248 10.00 22.95 0.39
CA PRO A 248 9.94 22.19 -0.83
C PRO A 248 10.87 22.94 -1.77
N CYS A 249 11.68 22.23 -2.56
CA CYS A 249 12.03 22.81 -3.85
C CYS A 249 10.68 23.23 -4.43
N HIS A 250 10.42 24.53 -4.57
CA HIS A 250 9.08 25.09 -4.78
C HIS A 250 8.35 24.50 -6.00
N TRP A 251 9.10 23.74 -6.82
CA TRP A 251 8.72 23.14 -8.08
C TRP A 251 8.54 21.61 -8.05
N ASN A 252 8.93 20.90 -7.00
CA ASN A 252 8.76 19.44 -6.93
C ASN A 252 8.27 18.99 -5.55
N GLY A 253 7.00 18.60 -5.48
CA GLY A 253 6.39 18.05 -4.27
C GLY A 253 6.92 16.66 -3.88
N TRP A 254 7.64 15.96 -4.77
CA TRP A 254 8.20 14.63 -4.52
C TRP A 254 9.59 14.70 -3.88
N GLN A 255 9.73 13.96 -2.77
CA GLN A 255 10.98 13.84 -2.04
C GLN A 255 11.35 12.36 -1.87
N TRP A 256 12.58 12.01 -2.24
CA TRP A 256 13.15 10.72 -1.88
C TRP A 256 13.41 10.68 -0.38
N THR A 257 12.82 9.72 0.32
CA THR A 257 12.86 9.66 1.78
C THR A 257 13.58 8.39 2.24
N ALA A 258 14.48 8.55 3.21
CA ALA A 258 15.15 7.42 3.85
C ALA A 258 14.12 6.56 4.60
N THR A 259 14.15 5.25 4.33
CA THR A 259 13.15 4.29 4.82
C THR A 259 13.82 3.07 5.44
N THR A 260 13.19 2.51 6.47
CA THR A 260 13.60 1.22 7.05
C THR A 260 13.14 0.02 6.22
N GLN A 261 12.29 0.26 5.22
CA GLN A 261 11.71 -0.80 4.39
C GLN A 261 12.69 -1.26 3.30
N PRO A 262 12.55 -2.49 2.79
CA PRO A 262 13.41 -2.99 1.72
C PRO A 262 13.08 -2.41 0.32
N TRP A 263 12.20 -1.42 0.24
CA TRP A 263 11.80 -0.74 -0.99
C TRP A 263 12.06 0.76 -0.93
N GLY A 264 12.16 1.39 -2.10
CA GLY A 264 12.35 2.84 -2.18
C GLY A 264 11.08 3.60 -1.79
N LEU A 265 11.22 4.76 -1.15
CA LEU A 265 10.11 5.58 -0.70
C LEU A 265 10.24 6.99 -1.29
N LEU A 266 9.20 7.43 -2.01
CA LEU A 266 9.01 8.81 -2.40
C LEU A 266 7.78 9.36 -1.69
N VAL A 267 7.94 10.47 -0.99
CA VAL A 267 6.84 11.16 -0.33
C VAL A 267 6.47 12.39 -1.14
N HIS A 268 5.18 12.49 -1.50
CA HIS A 268 4.58 13.71 -2.02
C HIS A 268 3.98 14.52 -0.87
N ALA A 269 4.64 15.64 -0.54
CA ALA A 269 4.14 16.58 0.43
C ALA A 269 3.24 17.61 -0.28
N THR A 270 1.91 17.49 -0.15
CA THR A 270 1.04 18.64 -0.45
C THR A 270 1.23 19.63 0.70
N GLN A 271 1.83 20.79 0.40
CA GLN A 271 2.09 21.83 1.41
C GLN A 271 0.85 22.04 2.29
N GLY A 272 1.05 21.94 3.60
CA GLY A 272 0.09 22.42 4.61
C GLY A 272 0.24 23.91 4.89
N GLY A 273 0.77 24.67 3.91
CA GLY A 273 0.86 26.13 4.01
C GLY A 273 -0.53 26.68 4.33
N GLU A 274 -0.56 27.65 5.25
CA GLU A 274 -1.77 28.36 5.68
C GLU A 274 -2.70 28.58 4.50
N ALA A 275 -3.98 28.24 4.68
CA ALA A 275 -4.94 27.97 3.62
C ALA A 275 -5.19 29.11 2.61
N ASP A 276 -4.53 30.26 2.73
CA ASP A 276 -4.87 31.48 2.00
C ASP A 276 -3.93 31.88 0.83
N GLU A 277 -2.72 31.35 0.65
CA GLU A 277 -1.83 31.94 -0.39
C GLU A 277 -1.14 31.00 -1.40
N ILE A 278 -1.25 29.67 -1.31
CA ILE A 278 -0.64 28.78 -2.31
C ILE A 278 -1.69 27.84 -2.87
N CYS A 279 -2.14 28.12 -4.11
CA CYS A 279 -2.89 27.15 -4.89
C CYS A 279 -2.11 25.82 -4.87
N PRO A 280 -2.69 24.70 -4.38
CA PRO A 280 -2.02 23.41 -4.50
C PRO A 280 -1.74 23.18 -5.99
N ALA A 281 -0.49 22.81 -6.31
CA ALA A 281 -0.07 22.47 -7.67
C ALA A 281 -1.15 21.59 -8.31
N ALA A 282 -1.55 21.91 -9.54
CA ALA A 282 -2.55 21.13 -10.22
C ALA A 282 -2.03 19.68 -10.30
N MET A 283 -2.87 18.67 -10.09
CA MET A 283 -2.41 17.27 -10.07
C MET A 283 -1.70 16.84 -11.37
N SER A 284 -1.95 17.54 -12.49
CA SER A 284 -1.17 17.44 -13.73
C SER A 284 0.29 17.81 -13.57
N GLU A 285 0.59 18.87 -12.82
CA GLU A 285 1.95 19.30 -12.48
C GLU A 285 2.60 18.27 -11.54
N THR A 286 1.88 17.75 -10.56
CA THR A 286 2.39 16.67 -9.69
C THR A 286 2.82 15.43 -10.48
N ALA A 287 2.04 15.03 -11.48
CA ALA A 287 2.38 13.91 -12.37
C ALA A 287 3.57 14.23 -13.28
N ALA A 288 3.62 15.43 -13.87
CA ALA A 288 4.78 15.86 -14.66
C ALA A 288 6.04 15.88 -13.79
N CYS A 289 6.02 16.51 -12.61
CA CYS A 289 7.15 16.55 -11.69
C CYS A 289 7.63 15.16 -11.26
N PHE A 290 6.72 14.18 -11.13
CA PHE A 290 7.12 12.80 -10.87
C PHE A 290 8.00 12.23 -12.00
N PHE A 291 7.52 12.27 -13.24
CA PHE A 291 8.25 11.71 -14.39
C PHE A 291 9.46 12.56 -14.80
N ASP A 292 9.31 13.88 -14.86
CA ASP A 292 10.31 14.81 -15.38
C ASP A 292 11.40 15.19 -14.40
N VAL A 293 11.13 15.06 -13.10
CA VAL A 293 12.07 15.49 -12.05
C VAL A 293 12.38 14.35 -11.10
N ALA A 294 11.38 13.79 -10.43
CA ALA A 294 11.61 12.84 -9.34
C ALA A 294 12.28 11.54 -9.82
N LEU A 295 11.83 10.98 -10.95
CA LEU A 295 12.41 9.79 -11.57
C LEU A 295 13.69 10.07 -12.38
N GLN A 296 13.97 11.32 -12.74
CA GLN A 296 15.20 11.66 -13.48
C GLN A 296 16.41 11.91 -12.57
N ARG A 297 16.15 12.11 -11.28
CA ARG A 297 17.17 12.33 -10.26
C ARG A 297 18.07 11.10 -10.08
N PRO A 298 19.40 11.29 -9.86
CA PRO A 298 20.33 10.18 -9.59
C PRO A 298 19.86 9.27 -8.46
N GLU A 299 19.24 9.83 -7.42
CA GLU A 299 18.70 9.12 -6.27
C GLU A 299 17.69 8.04 -6.66
N ALA A 300 16.92 8.25 -7.74
CA ALA A 300 15.98 7.27 -8.25
C ALA A 300 16.68 6.03 -8.80
N TRP A 301 17.73 6.25 -9.58
CA TRP A 301 18.56 5.17 -10.13
C TRP A 301 19.31 4.44 -9.02
N ASP A 302 19.89 5.17 -8.09
CA ASP A 302 20.64 4.60 -6.98
C ASP A 302 19.74 3.76 -6.07
N ALA A 303 18.52 4.22 -5.78
CA ALA A 303 17.52 3.46 -5.04
C ALA A 303 17.13 2.17 -5.77
N CYS A 304 16.88 2.26 -7.09
CA CYS A 304 16.59 1.10 -7.94
C CYS A 304 17.74 0.08 -7.90
N GLN A 305 18.97 0.52 -8.16
CA GLN A 305 20.15 -0.34 -8.22
C GLN A 305 20.48 -0.96 -6.86
N LYS A 306 20.39 -0.18 -5.78
CA LYS A 306 20.56 -0.67 -4.41
C LYS A 306 19.55 -1.77 -4.11
N GLN A 307 18.29 -1.61 -4.53
CA GLN A 307 17.28 -2.63 -4.34
C GLN A 307 17.63 -3.89 -5.15
N CYS A 308 17.94 -3.76 -6.44
CA CYS A 308 18.36 -4.89 -7.28
C CYS A 308 19.53 -5.68 -6.67
N GLN A 309 20.56 -4.98 -6.19
CA GLN A 309 21.72 -5.59 -5.53
C GLN A 309 21.35 -6.28 -4.22
N ASN A 310 20.49 -5.65 -3.40
CA ASN A 310 20.02 -6.25 -2.15
C ASN A 310 19.18 -7.50 -2.41
N ILE A 311 18.32 -7.50 -3.44
CA ILE A 311 17.54 -8.65 -3.85
C ILE A 311 18.47 -9.81 -4.24
N ALA A 312 19.43 -9.54 -5.14
CA ALA A 312 20.41 -10.54 -5.56
C ALA A 312 21.20 -11.12 -4.38
N ARG A 313 21.64 -10.26 -3.45
CA ARG A 313 22.37 -10.67 -2.24
C ARG A 313 21.49 -11.49 -1.29
N SER A 314 20.27 -11.03 -1.01
CA SER A 314 19.34 -11.72 -0.11
C SER A 314 18.96 -13.11 -0.63
N ARG A 315 18.85 -13.30 -1.95
CA ARG A 315 18.64 -14.63 -2.55
C ARG A 315 19.82 -15.57 -2.28
N LEU A 316 21.05 -15.12 -2.58
CA LEU A 316 22.26 -15.90 -2.30
C LEU A 316 22.41 -16.25 -0.82
N GLN A 317 22.00 -15.35 0.06
CA GLN A 317 22.03 -15.59 1.50
C GLN A 317 20.98 -16.62 1.93
N ARG A 318 19.73 -16.54 1.45
CA ARG A 318 18.69 -17.53 1.77
C ARG A 318 19.06 -18.94 1.35
N LEU A 319 19.68 -19.10 0.17
CA LEU A 319 20.21 -20.39 -0.28
C LEU A 319 21.23 -20.99 0.69
N ARG A 320 21.93 -20.17 1.49
CA ARG A 320 22.89 -20.62 2.52
C ARG A 320 22.22 -20.81 3.89
N ASP A 321 21.28 -19.95 4.24
CA ASP A 321 20.65 -19.92 5.56
C ASP A 321 19.61 -21.04 5.75
N ASP A 322 18.91 -21.44 4.68
CA ASP A 322 17.92 -22.52 4.74
C ASP A 322 18.53 -23.87 5.15
N GLU A 323 19.86 -24.04 4.99
CA GLU A 323 20.60 -25.23 5.41
C GLU A 323 20.98 -25.22 6.91
N GLN A 324 20.98 -24.06 7.59
CA GLN A 324 21.63 -23.90 8.89
C GLN A 324 20.69 -23.57 10.06
N MET A 325 19.42 -23.28 9.81
CA MET A 325 18.51 -22.86 10.88
C MET A 325 17.93 -24.06 11.65
N ASP A 326 18.41 -24.26 12.88
CA ASP A 326 17.89 -25.25 13.81
C ASP A 326 16.44 -24.94 14.26
N GLU A 327 15.67 -25.99 14.51
CA GLU A 327 14.24 -25.96 14.84
C GLU A 327 13.97 -25.21 16.16
N ALA A 328 14.86 -25.33 17.15
CA ALA A 328 14.74 -24.59 18.41
C ALA A 328 14.76 -23.07 18.18
N THR A 329 15.59 -22.60 17.24
CA THR A 329 15.65 -21.18 16.86
C THR A 329 14.39 -20.75 16.12
N ARG A 330 13.83 -21.60 15.25
CA ARG A 330 12.54 -21.36 14.58
C ARG A 330 11.39 -21.21 15.59
N LEU A 331 11.29 -22.10 16.57
CA LEU A 331 10.23 -22.08 17.57
C LEU A 331 10.31 -20.83 18.46
N ARG A 332 11.51 -20.45 18.92
CA ARG A 332 11.71 -19.24 19.72
C ARG A 332 11.30 -17.97 18.98
N ARG A 333 11.75 -17.81 17.72
CA ARG A 333 11.38 -16.65 16.89
C ARG A 333 9.87 -16.58 16.69
N THR A 334 9.21 -17.73 16.50
CA THR A 334 7.76 -17.79 16.35
C THR A 334 7.03 -17.27 17.59
N ALA A 335 7.46 -17.66 18.78
CA ALA A 335 6.87 -17.20 20.04
C ALA A 335 7.05 -15.68 20.22
N GLU A 336 8.25 -15.16 19.97
CA GLU A 336 8.56 -13.72 20.00
C GLU A 336 7.70 -12.92 19.00
N THR A 337 7.47 -13.47 17.80
CA THR A 337 6.56 -12.89 16.80
C THR A 337 5.12 -12.80 17.31
N VAL A 338 4.58 -13.87 17.92
CA VAL A 338 3.19 -13.90 18.42
C VAL A 338 2.95 -12.86 19.53
N GLU A 339 3.90 -12.71 20.47
CA GLU A 339 3.81 -11.69 21.52
C GLU A 339 3.84 -10.27 20.94
N SER A 340 4.74 -10.03 19.98
CA SER A 340 4.85 -8.75 19.27
C SER A 340 3.52 -8.36 18.61
N HIS A 341 2.89 -9.27 17.87
CA HIS A 341 1.60 -8.99 17.21
C HIS A 341 0.46 -8.74 18.19
N THR A 342 0.44 -9.42 19.33
CA THR A 342 -0.60 -9.16 20.36
C THR A 342 -0.46 -7.75 20.93
N HIS A 343 0.77 -7.30 21.17
CA HIS A 343 1.04 -5.94 21.62
C HIS A 343 0.68 -4.91 20.54
N GLN A 344 1.09 -5.16 19.30
CA GLN A 344 0.81 -4.29 18.16
C GLN A 344 -0.69 -4.13 17.92
N LEU A 345 -1.46 -5.21 18.00
CA LEU A 345 -2.91 -5.13 17.91
C LEU A 345 -3.50 -4.23 19.00
N ASP A 346 -3.08 -4.39 20.27
CA ASP A 346 -3.60 -3.54 21.35
C ASP A 346 -3.31 -2.05 21.10
N LEU A 347 -2.11 -1.71 20.61
CA LEU A 347 -1.77 -0.34 20.21
C LEU A 347 -2.67 0.16 19.08
N GLN A 348 -2.91 -0.65 18.05
CA GLN A 348 -3.79 -0.28 16.94
C GLN A 348 -5.23 -0.06 17.40
N LEU A 349 -5.78 -0.98 18.21
CA LEU A 349 -7.13 -0.85 18.77
C LEU A 349 -7.25 0.42 19.62
N ARG A 350 -6.22 0.76 20.43
CA ARG A 350 -6.18 2.04 21.17
C ARG A 350 -6.18 3.24 20.24
N GLY A 351 -5.37 3.20 19.18
CA GLY A 351 -5.29 4.26 18.18
C GLY A 351 -6.65 4.54 17.53
N VAL A 352 -7.35 3.48 17.11
CA VAL A 352 -8.72 3.58 16.58
C VAL A 352 -9.66 4.22 17.59
N VAL A 353 -9.70 3.72 18.84
CA VAL A 353 -10.56 4.29 19.88
C VAL A 353 -10.27 5.78 20.10
N HIS A 354 -8.99 6.14 20.14
CA HIS A 354 -8.58 7.54 20.32
C HIS A 354 -9.05 8.43 19.18
N ALA A 355 -8.96 7.95 17.93
CA ALA A 355 -9.41 8.68 16.75
C ALA A 355 -10.93 8.91 16.77
N PHE A 356 -11.72 7.87 17.09
CA PHE A 356 -13.17 8.00 17.25
C PHE A 356 -13.53 9.00 18.35
N LEU A 357 -12.97 8.85 19.56
CA LEU A 357 -13.25 9.75 20.68
C LEU A 357 -12.82 11.20 20.39
N ARG A 358 -11.70 11.41 19.71
CA ARG A 358 -11.23 12.74 19.30
C ARG A 358 -12.21 13.39 18.33
N GLN A 359 -12.65 12.66 17.31
CA GLN A 359 -13.65 13.15 16.35
C GLN A 359 -14.94 13.56 17.06
N GLN A 360 -15.35 12.79 18.08
CA GLN A 360 -16.58 13.06 18.83
C GLN A 360 -16.48 14.36 19.62
N ASN A 361 -15.34 14.56 20.26
CA ASN A 361 -15.07 15.77 21.01
C ASN A 361 -14.98 17.00 20.10
N GLN A 362 -14.46 16.85 18.87
CA GLN A 362 -14.42 17.92 17.88
C GLN A 362 -15.82 18.33 17.42
N GLN A 363 -16.70 17.37 17.08
CA GLN A 363 -18.09 17.70 16.73
C GLN A 363 -18.82 18.44 17.86
N LYS A 364 -18.61 18.03 19.12
CA LYS A 364 -19.13 18.75 20.29
C LYS A 364 -18.63 20.18 20.39
N ALA A 365 -17.35 20.41 20.13
CA ALA A 365 -16.75 21.74 20.21
C ALA A 365 -17.28 22.70 19.13
N TYR A 366 -17.65 22.18 17.96
CA TYR A 366 -18.22 22.97 16.86
C TYR A 366 -19.74 23.13 16.91
N GLY A 367 -20.40 22.73 18.00
CA GLY A 367 -21.79 23.09 18.27
C GLY A 367 -22.85 22.37 17.41
N THR A 368 -22.59 21.16 16.93
CA THR A 368 -23.66 20.35 16.32
C THR A 368 -24.73 20.01 17.37
N ASP A 369 -25.99 20.32 17.09
CA ASP A 369 -27.19 20.25 17.97
C ASP A 369 -27.55 18.86 18.55
N GLY A 370 -26.70 17.85 18.39
CA GLY A 370 -26.89 16.47 18.88
C GLY A 370 -25.86 16.02 19.90
N ALA A 371 -25.35 16.91 20.77
CA ALA A 371 -24.32 16.51 21.73
C ALA A 371 -24.84 15.41 22.69
N PRO A 372 -24.21 14.22 22.73
CA PRO A 372 -24.69 13.13 23.58
C PRO A 372 -24.61 13.51 25.06
N THR A 373 -25.65 13.15 25.80
CA THR A 373 -25.71 13.35 27.25
C THR A 373 -24.53 12.67 27.96
N PRO A 374 -24.12 13.13 29.16
CA PRO A 374 -23.05 12.48 29.92
C PRO A 374 -23.29 10.98 30.15
N GLN A 375 -24.54 10.58 30.33
CA GLN A 375 -24.94 9.17 30.48
C GLN A 375 -24.74 8.37 29.19
N GLN A 376 -25.21 8.88 28.05
CA GLN A 376 -25.00 8.26 26.74
C GLN A 376 -23.51 8.15 26.39
N ALA A 377 -22.72 9.21 26.66
CA ALA A 377 -21.27 9.20 26.45
C ALA A 377 -20.56 8.16 27.34
N ALA A 378 -20.98 8.01 28.60
CA ALA A 378 -20.44 6.99 29.50
C ALA A 378 -20.79 5.56 29.04
N LEU A 379 -22.03 5.34 28.57
CA LEU A 379 -22.49 4.07 28.02
C LEU A 379 -21.71 3.71 26.74
N PHE A 380 -21.53 4.68 25.83
CA PHE A 380 -20.72 4.52 24.63
C PHE A 380 -19.28 4.10 24.98
N ARG A 381 -18.61 4.80 25.90
CA ARG A 381 -17.25 4.43 26.37
C ARG A 381 -17.19 3.03 26.98
N ARG A 382 -18.20 2.61 27.75
CA ARG A 382 -18.27 1.25 28.30
C ARG A 382 -18.39 0.20 27.19
N ARG A 383 -19.22 0.44 26.18
CA ARG A 383 -19.37 -0.46 25.02
C ARG A 383 -18.07 -0.57 24.21
N ILE A 384 -17.34 0.53 24.04
CA ILE A 384 -16.00 0.52 23.42
C ILE A 384 -15.05 -0.41 24.18
N VAL A 385 -15.00 -0.32 25.52
CA VAL A 385 -14.11 -1.16 26.34
C VAL A 385 -14.44 -2.64 26.18
N VAL A 386 -15.73 -2.99 26.15
CA VAL A 386 -16.20 -4.37 25.92
C VAL A 386 -15.77 -4.84 24.52
N ALA A 387 -16.08 -4.07 23.48
CA ALA A 387 -15.72 -4.40 22.10
C ALA A 387 -14.21 -4.56 21.90
N LYS A 388 -13.40 -3.70 22.54
CA LYS A 388 -11.94 -3.80 22.50
C LYS A 388 -11.45 -5.12 23.13
N LYS A 389 -12.03 -5.49 24.28
CA LYS A 389 -11.69 -6.74 24.97
C LYS A 389 -12.07 -7.96 24.12
N GLU A 390 -13.23 -7.93 23.47
CA GLU A 390 -13.71 -8.98 22.57
C GLU A 390 -12.78 -9.13 21.35
N ALA A 391 -12.43 -8.03 20.69
CA ALA A 391 -11.52 -8.03 19.55
C ALA A 391 -10.13 -8.60 19.92
N ALA A 392 -9.57 -8.18 21.04
CA ALA A 392 -8.29 -8.71 21.53
C ALA A 392 -8.38 -10.20 21.89
N GLN A 393 -9.50 -10.64 22.45
CA GLN A 393 -9.72 -12.06 22.78
C GLN A 393 -9.88 -12.92 21.52
N GLN A 394 -10.63 -12.44 20.52
CA GLN A 394 -10.80 -13.10 19.23
C GLN A 394 -9.45 -13.32 18.55
N PHE A 395 -8.60 -12.29 18.53
CA PHE A 395 -7.25 -12.39 17.97
C PHE A 395 -6.40 -13.42 18.71
N LYS A 396 -6.41 -13.42 20.05
CA LYS A 396 -5.68 -14.42 20.85
C LYS A 396 -6.14 -15.85 20.57
N VAL A 397 -7.45 -16.08 20.38
CA VAL A 397 -7.98 -17.40 20.04
C VAL A 397 -7.51 -17.84 18.66
N GLN A 398 -7.56 -16.96 17.66
CA GLN A 398 -7.12 -17.26 16.30
C GLN A 398 -5.61 -17.48 16.22
N LEU A 399 -4.80 -16.68 16.92
CA LEU A 399 -3.36 -16.89 17.03
C LEU A 399 -3.01 -18.27 17.60
N ARG A 400 -3.74 -18.71 18.65
CA ARG A 400 -3.56 -20.06 19.19
C ARG A 400 -3.88 -21.12 18.14
N GLN A 401 -4.98 -20.98 17.41
CA GLN A 401 -5.35 -21.93 16.34
C GLN A 401 -4.28 -22.01 15.24
N LEU A 402 -3.72 -20.88 14.81
CA LEU A 402 -2.62 -20.86 13.84
C LEU A 402 -1.35 -21.51 14.39
N SER A 403 -1.02 -21.24 15.65
CA SER A 403 0.13 -21.86 16.30
C SER A 403 -0.01 -23.38 16.42
N THR A 404 -1.23 -23.89 16.61
CA THR A 404 -1.52 -25.33 16.63
C THR A 404 -1.43 -25.93 15.23
N ALA A 405 -2.04 -25.30 14.22
CA ALA A 405 -1.94 -25.75 12.83
C ALA A 405 -0.48 -25.78 12.31
N LYS A 406 0.39 -24.93 12.86
CA LYS A 406 1.83 -24.91 12.58
C LYS A 406 2.55 -26.18 13.05
N HIS A 407 2.18 -26.75 14.20
CA HIS A 407 2.84 -27.96 14.71
C HIS A 407 2.57 -29.19 13.80
N GLU A 408 1.62 -29.09 12.87
CA GLU A 408 1.29 -30.14 11.90
C GLU A 408 1.98 -29.96 10.53
N ARG A 409 2.58 -28.79 10.24
CA ARG A 409 3.24 -28.51 8.94
C ARG A 409 4.70 -28.13 9.13
N THR A 410 5.62 -29.00 8.69
CA THR A 410 7.08 -28.86 8.84
C THR A 410 7.79 -28.12 7.70
N ASP A 411 7.09 -27.60 6.70
CA ASP A 411 7.74 -26.96 5.55
C ASP A 411 8.13 -25.50 5.81
N THR A 412 9.36 -25.14 5.42
CA THR A 412 9.94 -23.79 5.57
C THR A 412 9.08 -22.70 4.94
N ASP A 413 8.47 -22.98 3.77
CA ASP A 413 7.57 -22.05 3.07
C ASP A 413 6.33 -21.72 3.91
N ALA A 414 5.94 -22.59 4.85
CA ALA A 414 4.83 -22.31 5.75
C ALA A 414 5.12 -21.14 6.70
N ILE A 415 6.39 -20.88 7.06
CA ILE A 415 6.73 -19.83 8.05
C ILE A 415 6.54 -18.42 7.48
N ASP A 416 6.95 -18.16 6.24
CA ASP A 416 6.74 -16.86 5.57
C ASP A 416 5.26 -16.63 5.23
N LEU A 417 4.54 -17.69 4.82
CA LEU A 417 3.08 -17.70 4.65
C LEU A 417 2.33 -17.47 5.97
N LEU A 418 2.92 -17.81 7.12
CA LEU A 418 2.33 -17.60 8.45
C LEU A 418 2.46 -16.16 8.93
N GLY A 419 3.60 -15.49 8.69
CA GLY A 419 3.77 -14.07 9.03
C GLY A 419 2.73 -13.20 8.32
N SER A 420 2.56 -13.43 7.01
CA SER A 420 1.47 -12.82 6.23
C SER A 420 0.08 -13.22 6.75
N GLY A 421 -0.09 -14.48 7.16
CA GLY A 421 -1.33 -14.94 7.81
C GLY A 421 -1.68 -14.16 9.09
N ILE A 422 -0.73 -14.00 10.03
CA ILE A 422 -0.97 -13.27 11.29
C ILE A 422 -1.34 -11.81 11.02
N ASP A 423 -0.62 -11.16 10.10
CA ASP A 423 -0.90 -9.79 9.68
C ASP A 423 -2.31 -9.63 9.09
N ASP A 424 -2.76 -10.59 8.26
CA ASP A 424 -4.11 -10.60 7.69
C ASP A 424 -5.19 -10.72 8.77
N PHE A 425 -4.96 -11.56 9.78
CA PHE A 425 -5.87 -11.68 10.91
C PHE A 425 -5.90 -10.41 11.75
N GLN A 426 -4.74 -9.83 12.01
CA GLN A 426 -4.61 -8.59 12.77
C GLN A 426 -5.37 -7.45 12.08
N GLU A 427 -5.13 -7.24 10.78
CA GLU A 427 -5.87 -6.26 9.97
C GLU A 427 -7.38 -6.54 10.00
N SER A 428 -7.78 -7.80 9.83
CA SER A 428 -9.20 -8.18 9.86
C SER A 428 -9.87 -7.87 11.20
N VAL A 429 -9.18 -8.10 12.33
CA VAL A 429 -9.70 -7.79 13.66
C VAL A 429 -9.84 -6.28 13.84
N VAL A 430 -8.86 -5.49 13.40
CA VAL A 430 -8.94 -4.01 13.49
C VAL A 430 -10.08 -3.47 12.62
N GLN A 431 -10.26 -3.97 11.40
CA GLN A 431 -11.35 -3.53 10.52
C GLN A 431 -12.73 -3.91 11.05
N GLN A 432 -12.89 -5.12 11.62
CA GLN A 432 -14.13 -5.52 12.29
C GLN A 432 -14.42 -4.64 13.51
N PHE A 433 -13.38 -4.33 14.28
CA PHE A 433 -13.49 -3.43 15.42
C PHE A 433 -13.87 -2.00 14.99
N GLN A 434 -13.27 -1.46 13.94
CA GLN A 434 -13.64 -0.16 13.35
C GLN A 434 -15.12 -0.13 12.93
N GLN A 435 -15.60 -1.19 12.29
CA GLN A 435 -17.01 -1.31 11.93
C GLN A 435 -17.92 -1.33 13.15
N HIS A 436 -17.57 -2.14 14.15
CA HIS A 436 -18.33 -2.19 15.38
C HIS A 436 -18.39 -0.81 16.06
N LEU A 437 -17.29 -0.06 16.07
CA LEU A 437 -17.27 1.31 16.58
C LEU A 437 -18.14 2.26 15.76
N LEU A 438 -18.19 2.12 14.43
CA LEU A 438 -19.11 2.89 13.59
C LEU A 438 -20.58 2.58 13.90
N ASP A 439 -20.90 1.32 14.13
CA ASP A 439 -22.26 0.91 14.46
C ASP A 439 -22.66 1.46 15.83
N LEU A 440 -21.78 1.34 16.83
CA LEU A 440 -21.95 1.98 18.15
C LEU A 440 -22.10 3.51 18.05
N TRP A 441 -21.39 4.14 17.12
CA TRP A 441 -21.44 5.57 16.90
C TRP A 441 -22.78 6.00 16.30
N ARG A 442 -23.25 5.30 15.27
CA ARG A 442 -24.55 5.58 14.63
C ARG A 442 -25.71 5.39 15.60
N GLU A 443 -25.64 4.36 16.44
CA GLU A 443 -26.62 4.13 17.53
C GLU A 443 -26.63 5.23 18.60
N LEU A 444 -25.57 6.05 18.68
CA LEU A 444 -25.49 7.18 19.59
C LEU A 444 -26.05 8.47 18.96
N GLU A 445 -25.95 8.61 17.63
CA GLU A 445 -26.46 9.75 16.87
C GLU A 445 -27.97 9.65 16.59
N GLY A 446 -28.51 8.43 16.45
CA GLY A 446 -29.95 8.17 16.36
C GLY A 446 -30.61 8.08 17.73
#